data_AF-A0A2T0R737-F1
#
_entry.id   AF-A0A2T0R737-F1
#
_cell.length_a   1.000
_cell.length_b   1.000
_cell.length_c   1.000
_cell.angle_alpha   90.00
_cell.angle_beta   90.00
_cell.angle_gamma   90.00
#
_symmetry.space_group_name_H-M   'P 1'
#
loop_
_entity.id
_entity.type
_entity.pdbx_description
1 polymer ?
#
loop_
_entity_poly.entity_id
_entity_poly.type
_entity_poly.pdbx_seq_one_letter_code
_entity_poly.pdbx_strand_id
1 'polypeptide(L)'
;MRDDDPGVARLQRWQESGGRWRVLTRTTDTVVIALLTCDIGEEVDRLTGTGPALLAYLGNRDSSEDDITPAPPVRPGPATVVRDRDITGKARNSRPRDALGRPLEPGAPGVPTMPDDLNPAPADALQQAQKLLDDGLPFHAHEVLEAAWKSAPPAERELWRGLAQLAVGLTHARRGNTTGAARLLLRSADRIGPYAHSAPHSVAAAELTAWARTTARECQVNG
;
A
#
# COMPACT_ATOMS: atom_id res chain seq x y z
N MET A 1 4.98 12.61 -33.10
CA MET A 1 4.41 11.26 -33.08
C MET A 1 4.86 10.64 -31.76
N ARG A 2 3.98 10.54 -30.76
CA ARG A 2 4.35 9.93 -29.48
C ARG A 2 4.44 8.43 -29.73
N ASP A 3 5.60 7.85 -29.45
CA ASP A 3 5.85 6.41 -29.52
C ASP A 3 5.01 5.75 -28.41
N ASP A 4 3.91 5.10 -28.79
CA ASP A 4 3.12 4.30 -27.86
C ASP A 4 3.85 2.96 -27.63
N ASP A 5 4.89 2.99 -26.80
CA ASP A 5 5.61 1.77 -26.41
C ASP A 5 4.64 0.84 -25.64
N PRO A 6 4.43 -0.40 -26.10
CA PRO A 6 3.45 -1.31 -25.52
C PRO A 6 3.81 -1.70 -24.08
N GLY A 7 5.10 -1.65 -23.71
CA GLY A 7 5.58 -1.86 -22.35
C GLY A 7 5.19 -0.71 -21.42
N VAL A 8 5.36 0.54 -21.87
CA VAL A 8 4.95 1.73 -21.13
C VAL A 8 3.44 1.75 -20.91
N ALA A 9 2.67 1.51 -21.97
CA ALA A 9 1.21 1.50 -21.89
C ALA A 9 0.69 0.40 -20.96
N ARG A 10 1.36 -0.76 -20.91
CA ARG A 10 1.00 -1.86 -19.99
C ARG A 10 1.31 -1.52 -18.54
N LEU A 11 2.46 -0.90 -18.24
CA LEU A 11 2.79 -0.44 -16.89
C LEU A 11 1.83 0.64 -16.38
N GLN A 12 1.48 1.59 -17.24
CA GLN A 12 0.54 2.66 -16.89
C GLN A 12 -0.84 2.09 -16.55
N ARG A 13 -1.41 1.24 -17.42
CA ARG A 13 -2.69 0.58 -17.15
C ARG A 13 -2.66 -0.29 -15.89
N TRP A 14 -1.54 -0.97 -15.63
CA TRP A 14 -1.36 -1.75 -14.41
C TRP A 14 -1.34 -0.87 -13.15
N GLN A 15 -0.69 0.28 -13.21
CA GLN A 15 -0.66 1.23 -12.10
C GLN A 15 -2.01 1.93 -11.88
N GLU A 16 -2.74 2.23 -12.95
CA GLU A 16 -4.08 2.82 -12.92
C GLU A 16 -5.11 1.87 -12.30
N SER A 17 -4.97 0.55 -12.51
CA SER A 17 -5.78 -0.45 -11.80
C SER A 17 -5.39 -0.62 -10.32
N GLY A 18 -4.30 0.04 -9.90
CA GLY A 18 -3.76 0.02 -8.55
C GLY A 18 -2.75 -1.10 -8.30
N GLY A 19 -2.32 -1.81 -9.33
CA GLY A 19 -1.23 -2.77 -9.27
C GLY A 19 0.12 -2.08 -9.05
N ARG A 20 1.01 -2.72 -8.29
CA ARG A 20 2.39 -2.24 -8.09
C ARG A 20 3.30 -2.90 -9.10
N TRP A 21 4.45 -2.32 -9.41
CA TRP A 21 5.47 -2.97 -10.25
C TRP A 21 6.86 -2.79 -9.66
N ARG A 22 7.77 -3.73 -9.93
CA ARG A 22 9.16 -3.70 -9.47
C ARG A 22 10.11 -4.21 -10.55
N VAL A 23 11.18 -3.49 -10.81
CA VAL A 23 12.28 -3.92 -11.68
C VAL A 23 13.02 -5.06 -10.99
N LEU A 24 13.09 -6.20 -11.66
CA LEU A 24 13.84 -7.39 -11.22
C LEU A 24 15.28 -7.35 -11.72
N THR A 25 15.45 -6.96 -12.98
CA THR A 25 16.76 -6.87 -13.64
C THR A 25 16.75 -5.68 -14.58
N ARG A 26 17.83 -4.90 -14.58
CA ARG A 26 18.08 -3.85 -15.56
C ARG A 26 19.48 -4.02 -16.14
N THR A 27 19.56 -4.12 -17.45
CA THR A 27 20.79 -3.99 -18.24
C THR A 27 20.68 -2.74 -19.10
N THR A 28 21.71 -2.46 -19.91
CA THR A 28 21.74 -1.32 -20.82
C THR A 28 20.59 -1.35 -21.83
N ASP A 29 20.17 -2.55 -22.25
CA ASP A 29 19.22 -2.74 -23.37
C ASP A 29 17.99 -3.58 -22.99
N THR A 30 17.90 -4.05 -21.75
CA THR A 30 16.80 -4.93 -21.31
C THR A 30 16.40 -4.62 -19.88
N VAL A 31 15.09 -4.58 -19.65
CA VAL A 31 14.53 -4.51 -18.31
C VAL A 31 13.49 -5.60 -18.11
N VAL A 32 13.53 -6.22 -16.94
CA VAL A 32 12.56 -7.22 -16.50
C VAL A 32 11.82 -6.63 -15.31
N ILE A 33 10.50 -6.62 -15.36
CA ILE A 33 9.64 -5.96 -14.38
C ILE A 33 8.58 -6.95 -13.91
N ALA A 34 8.50 -7.16 -12.60
CA ALA A 34 7.41 -7.87 -11.97
C ALA A 34 6.19 -6.95 -11.84
N LEU A 35 5.03 -7.43 -12.26
CA LEU A 35 3.72 -6.83 -12.00
C LEU A 35 3.15 -7.50 -10.75
N LEU A 36 2.93 -6.70 -9.71
CA LEU A 36 2.60 -7.17 -8.37
C LEU A 36 1.14 -6.87 -8.03
N THR A 37 0.51 -7.78 -7.27
CA THR A 37 -0.82 -7.54 -6.70
C THR A 37 -0.81 -6.29 -5.81
N CYS A 38 -1.97 -5.65 -5.68
CA CYS A 38 -2.11 -4.39 -4.96
C CYS A 38 -2.06 -4.53 -3.43
N ASP A 39 -2.27 -5.74 -2.91
CA ASP A 39 -2.51 -6.08 -1.51
C ASP A 39 -1.30 -6.75 -0.84
N ILE A 40 -0.68 -7.74 -1.47
CA ILE A 40 0.35 -8.60 -0.85
C ILE A 40 1.69 -8.53 -1.62
N GLY A 41 1.70 -7.87 -2.78
CA GLY A 41 2.89 -7.73 -3.61
C GLY A 41 3.33 -9.04 -4.27
N GLU A 42 2.38 -9.96 -4.51
CA GLU A 42 2.64 -11.22 -5.23
C GLU A 42 2.83 -10.93 -6.72
N GLU A 43 3.79 -11.60 -7.36
CA GLU A 43 4.02 -11.46 -8.80
C GLU A 43 2.88 -12.11 -9.57
N VAL A 44 2.03 -11.29 -10.19
CA VAL A 44 0.94 -11.73 -11.06
C VAL A 44 1.45 -12.06 -12.44
N ASP A 45 2.42 -11.28 -12.91
CA ASP A 45 2.91 -11.35 -14.27
C ASP A 45 4.28 -10.68 -14.39
N ARG A 46 4.98 -10.95 -15.49
CA ARG A 46 6.31 -10.41 -15.79
C ARG A 46 6.29 -9.70 -17.13
N LEU A 47 6.82 -8.48 -17.13
CA LEU A 47 7.03 -7.67 -18.32
C LEU A 47 8.53 -7.62 -18.61
N THR A 48 8.92 -8.18 -19.75
CA THR A 48 10.27 -7.98 -20.30
C THR A 48 10.15 -6.96 -21.42
N GLY A 49 10.95 -5.89 -21.35
CA GLY A 49 11.00 -4.89 -22.41
C GLY A 49 12.43 -4.50 -22.77
N THR A 50 12.61 -4.16 -24.03
CA THR A 50 13.90 -3.84 -24.65
C THR A 50 13.88 -2.46 -25.34
N GLY A 51 12.78 -1.72 -25.23
CA GLY A 51 12.58 -0.43 -25.89
C GLY A 51 13.21 0.74 -25.11
N PRO A 52 13.84 1.71 -25.79
CA PRO A 52 14.39 2.91 -25.15
C PRO A 52 13.30 3.77 -24.49
N ALA A 53 12.06 3.73 -24.99
CA ALA A 53 10.92 4.41 -24.40
C ALA A 53 10.53 3.85 -23.02
N LEU A 54 10.59 2.52 -22.84
CA LEU A 54 10.37 1.89 -21.54
C LEU A 54 11.48 2.23 -20.53
N LEU A 55 12.75 2.21 -20.96
CA LEU A 55 13.87 2.62 -20.12
C LEU A 55 13.76 4.09 -19.71
N ALA A 56 13.38 4.97 -20.65
CA ALA A 56 13.13 6.39 -20.38
C ALA A 56 11.93 6.59 -19.43
N TYR A 57 10.85 5.84 -19.60
CA TYR A 57 9.68 5.88 -18.71
C TYR A 57 10.03 5.42 -17.28
N LEU A 58 10.85 4.39 -17.14
CA LEU A 58 11.32 3.95 -15.84
C LEU A 58 12.27 4.96 -15.19
N GLY A 59 13.12 5.63 -15.96
CA GLY A 59 14.12 6.54 -15.42
C GLY A 59 15.01 5.79 -14.41
N ASN A 60 15.24 6.35 -13.22
CA ASN A 60 16.01 5.69 -12.15
C ASN A 60 15.16 4.84 -11.20
N ARG A 61 13.89 4.60 -11.52
CA ARG A 61 12.94 3.94 -10.62
C ARG A 61 13.10 2.43 -10.71
N ASP A 62 13.26 1.77 -9.56
CA ASP A 62 13.28 0.31 -9.45
C ASP A 62 11.91 -0.25 -9.07
N SER A 63 10.92 0.61 -8.83
CA SER A 63 9.55 0.25 -8.53
C SER A 63 8.57 1.38 -8.82
N SER A 64 7.28 1.03 -8.89
CA SER A 64 6.17 2.00 -8.94
C SER A 64 6.12 2.91 -7.71
N GLU A 65 6.88 2.58 -6.67
CA GLU A 65 6.96 3.32 -5.42
C GLU A 65 8.13 4.32 -5.41
N ASP A 66 9.10 4.17 -6.33
CA ASP A 66 10.25 5.06 -6.45
C ASP A 66 9.90 6.36 -7.19
N ASP A 67 9.05 7.18 -6.58
CA ASP A 67 9.00 8.65 -6.75
C ASP A 67 8.78 9.25 -5.35
N ILE A 68 9.46 8.64 -4.39
CA ILE A 68 9.54 8.96 -2.97
C ILE A 68 11.04 9.13 -2.72
N THR A 69 11.45 10.33 -2.29
CA THR A 69 12.82 10.76 -1.97
C THR A 69 13.74 9.63 -1.45
N PRO A 70 15.01 9.54 -1.89
CA PRO A 70 15.85 8.36 -1.67
C PRO A 70 16.11 8.07 -0.19
N ALA A 71 15.99 6.80 0.19
CA ALA A 71 16.62 6.27 1.41
C ALA A 71 18.15 6.28 1.26
N PRO A 72 18.94 6.45 2.34
CA PRO A 72 20.40 6.41 2.28
C PRO A 72 20.89 5.04 1.72
N PRO A 73 22.08 4.99 1.11
CA PRO A 73 22.57 3.78 0.46
C PRO A 73 22.72 2.64 1.47
N VAL A 74 21.97 1.56 1.26
CA VAL A 74 22.13 0.29 1.97
C VAL A 74 23.47 -0.32 1.54
N ARG A 75 24.37 -0.55 2.51
CA ARG A 75 25.57 -1.36 2.30
C ARG A 75 25.14 -2.82 2.02
N PRO A 76 25.80 -3.56 1.11
CA PRO A 76 25.48 -4.97 0.89
C PRO A 76 25.81 -5.79 2.15
N GLY A 77 24.79 -6.31 2.83
CA GLY A 77 24.90 -7.34 3.85
C GLY A 77 24.84 -8.74 3.23
N PRO A 78 25.54 -9.76 3.78
CA PRO A 78 25.60 -11.07 3.15
C PRO A 78 24.38 -11.96 3.45
N ALA A 79 24.19 -12.92 2.55
CA ALA A 79 23.48 -14.20 2.65
C ALA A 79 21.96 -14.21 2.93
N THR A 80 21.24 -14.74 1.93
CA THR A 80 19.93 -15.43 1.98
C THR A 80 19.24 -15.49 3.34
N VAL A 81 18.31 -14.56 3.55
CA VAL A 81 17.26 -14.69 4.57
C VAL A 81 16.35 -15.83 4.14
N VAL A 82 16.44 -16.98 4.83
CA VAL A 82 15.45 -18.05 4.73
C VAL A 82 14.14 -17.49 5.26
N ARG A 83 13.13 -17.38 4.39
CA ARG A 83 11.79 -16.91 4.78
C ARG A 83 11.12 -18.00 5.61
N ASP A 84 10.67 -17.64 6.80
CA ASP A 84 9.83 -18.49 7.64
C ASP A 84 8.57 -18.86 6.84
N ARG A 85 8.31 -20.15 6.67
CA ARG A 85 7.21 -20.69 5.88
C ARG A 85 6.40 -21.61 6.76
N ASP A 86 5.08 -21.55 6.68
CA ASP A 86 4.25 -22.56 7.31
C ASP A 86 4.39 -23.92 6.61
N ILE A 87 3.75 -24.95 7.15
CA ILE A 87 3.80 -26.32 6.62
C ILE A 87 3.25 -26.44 5.19
N THR A 88 2.54 -25.41 4.71
CA THR A 88 1.97 -25.31 3.36
C THR A 88 2.85 -24.50 2.41
N GLY A 89 3.95 -23.93 2.90
CA GLY A 89 4.88 -23.11 2.12
C GLY A 89 4.53 -21.62 2.06
N LYS A 90 3.47 -21.17 2.76
CA LYS A 90 3.09 -19.75 2.83
C LYS A 90 4.11 -19.01 3.69
N ALA A 91 4.66 -17.91 3.17
CA ALA A 91 5.58 -17.07 3.93
C ALA A 91 4.86 -16.51 5.17
N ARG A 92 5.37 -16.83 6.36
CA ARG A 92 4.89 -16.24 7.62
C ARG A 92 5.60 -14.92 7.81
N ASN A 93 4.83 -13.84 7.94
CA ASN A 93 5.35 -12.54 8.29
C ASN A 93 5.54 -12.44 9.81
N SER A 94 6.37 -13.32 10.39
CA SER A 94 6.55 -13.46 11.84
C SER A 94 7.52 -12.44 12.45
N ARG A 95 8.11 -11.55 11.64
CA ARG A 95 9.04 -10.53 12.16
C ARG A 95 8.26 -9.55 13.05
N PRO A 96 8.70 -9.33 14.31
CA PRO A 96 8.08 -8.35 15.19
C PRO A 96 8.12 -6.96 14.54
N ARG A 97 7.09 -6.15 14.78
CA ARG A 97 6.95 -4.82 14.19
C ARG A 97 6.79 -3.76 15.27
N ASP A 98 7.20 -2.52 14.97
CA ASP A 98 6.86 -1.38 15.81
C ASP A 98 5.36 -1.01 15.68
N ALA A 99 4.92 -0.03 16.48
CA ALA A 99 3.55 0.49 16.46
C ALA A 99 3.08 1.03 15.10
N LEU A 100 4.01 1.36 14.20
CA LEU A 100 3.71 1.83 12.85
C LEU A 100 3.91 0.74 11.81
N GLY A 101 4.20 -0.51 12.19
CA GLY A 101 4.37 -1.65 11.29
C GLY A 101 5.76 -1.78 10.68
N ARG A 102 6.79 -1.06 11.14
CA ARG A 102 8.16 -1.22 10.64
C ARG A 102 8.76 -2.52 11.23
N PRO A 103 9.40 -3.38 10.41
CA PRO A 103 10.05 -4.58 10.93
C PRO A 103 11.11 -4.22 11.96
N LEU A 104 11.13 -4.96 13.06
CA LEU A 104 12.16 -4.89 14.09
C LEU A 104 13.22 -5.98 13.87
N GLU A 105 14.30 -5.86 14.62
CA GLU A 105 15.30 -6.92 14.73
C GLU A 105 14.68 -8.20 15.34
N PRO A 106 15.10 -9.40 14.90
CA PRO A 106 14.62 -10.65 15.48
C PRO A 106 14.80 -10.68 17.01
N GLY A 107 13.74 -11.04 17.74
CA GLY A 107 13.76 -11.12 19.22
C GLY A 107 13.45 -9.80 19.95
N ALA A 108 13.36 -8.67 19.26
CA ALA A 108 12.86 -7.43 19.87
C ALA A 108 11.35 -7.55 20.17
N PRO A 109 10.87 -6.99 21.30
CA PRO A 109 9.43 -6.92 21.56
C PRO A 109 8.79 -6.01 20.52
N GLY A 110 7.81 -6.53 19.78
CA GLY A 110 7.02 -5.78 18.82
C GLY A 110 5.55 -5.74 19.22
N VAL A 111 4.78 -4.88 18.55
CA VAL A 111 3.31 -4.95 18.61
C VAL A 111 2.88 -6.14 17.74
N PRO A 112 2.11 -7.10 18.28
CA PRO A 112 1.58 -8.21 17.48
C PRO A 112 0.80 -7.69 16.28
N THR A 113 0.98 -8.28 15.11
CA THR A 113 0.12 -8.02 13.94
C THR A 113 -1.25 -8.64 14.16
N MET A 114 -2.24 -8.21 13.38
CA MET A 114 -3.53 -8.89 13.37
C MET A 114 -3.40 -10.34 12.86
N PRO A 115 -4.26 -11.27 13.31
CA PRO A 115 -4.27 -12.64 12.79
C PRO A 115 -4.53 -12.69 11.28
N ASP A 116 -3.88 -13.63 10.57
CA ASP A 116 -4.02 -13.78 9.12
C ASP A 116 -5.45 -14.20 8.69
N ASP A 117 -6.20 -14.83 9.58
CA ASP A 117 -7.58 -15.35 9.37
C ASP A 117 -8.66 -14.42 9.94
N LEU A 118 -8.30 -13.18 10.28
CA LEU A 118 -9.21 -12.16 10.77
C LEU A 118 -10.38 -11.94 9.78
N ASN A 119 -11.61 -12.09 10.26
CA ASN A 119 -12.84 -11.86 9.48
C ASN A 119 -13.94 -11.20 10.34
N PRO A 120 -13.77 -9.93 10.74
CA PRO A 120 -14.70 -9.23 11.61
C PRO A 120 -15.98 -8.85 10.88
N ALA A 121 -17.10 -8.81 11.60
CA ALA A 121 -18.31 -8.18 11.07
C ALA A 121 -18.05 -6.68 10.82
N PRO A 122 -18.73 -6.04 9.84
CA PRO A 122 -18.56 -4.63 9.51
C PRO A 122 -18.51 -3.67 10.72
N ALA A 123 -19.46 -3.79 11.65
CA ALA A 123 -19.53 -2.93 12.82
C ALA A 123 -18.33 -3.13 13.76
N ASP A 124 -17.92 -4.37 13.99
CA ASP A 124 -16.77 -4.71 14.83
C ASP A 124 -15.47 -4.22 14.20
N ALA A 125 -15.33 -4.36 12.88
CA ALA A 125 -14.17 -3.88 12.13
C ALA A 125 -14.01 -2.36 12.27
N LEU A 126 -15.11 -1.60 12.12
CA LEU A 126 -15.10 -0.14 12.28
C LEU A 126 -14.78 0.28 13.71
N GLN A 127 -15.40 -0.35 14.70
CA GLN A 127 -15.14 -0.06 16.11
C GLN A 127 -13.68 -0.35 16.48
N GLN A 128 -13.16 -1.50 16.05
CA GLN A 128 -11.78 -1.89 16.33
C GLN A 128 -10.79 -1.00 15.60
N ALA A 129 -11.02 -0.66 14.33
CA ALA A 129 -10.18 0.26 13.57
C ALA A 129 -10.15 1.65 14.22
N GLN A 130 -11.30 2.18 14.66
CA GLN A 130 -11.36 3.46 15.38
C GLN A 130 -10.54 3.41 16.67
N LYS A 131 -10.73 2.38 17.50
CA LYS A 131 -9.95 2.21 18.73
C LYS A 131 -8.44 2.19 18.46
N LEU A 132 -8.01 1.47 17.43
CA LEU A 132 -6.60 1.39 17.04
C LEU A 132 -6.07 2.75 16.57
N LEU A 133 -6.86 3.53 15.84
CA LEU A 133 -6.48 4.89 15.44
C LEU A 133 -6.33 5.81 16.66
N ASP A 134 -7.25 5.72 17.62
CA ASP A 134 -7.21 6.48 18.88
C ASP A 134 -5.99 6.11 19.73
N ASP A 135 -5.65 4.81 19.78
CA ASP A 135 -4.43 4.29 20.43
C ASP A 135 -3.15 4.61 19.65
N GLY A 136 -3.27 5.18 18.46
CA GLY A 136 -2.14 5.58 17.64
C GLY A 136 -1.47 4.46 16.85
N LEU A 137 -2.22 3.42 16.51
CA LEU A 137 -1.84 2.23 15.75
C LEU A 137 -2.49 2.20 14.36
N PRO A 138 -2.21 3.16 13.47
CA PRO A 138 -2.86 3.24 12.15
C PRO A 138 -2.49 2.06 11.23
N PHE A 139 -1.34 1.41 11.45
CA PHE A 139 -0.96 0.22 10.68
C PHE A 139 -1.90 -0.95 11.00
N HIS A 140 -2.14 -1.22 12.28
CA HIS A 140 -3.08 -2.25 12.73
C HIS A 140 -4.52 -1.94 12.33
N ALA A 141 -4.93 -0.67 12.37
CA ALA A 141 -6.23 -0.26 11.86
C ALA A 141 -6.39 -0.59 10.37
N HIS A 142 -5.33 -0.38 9.58
CA HIS A 142 -5.30 -0.81 8.17
C HIS A 142 -5.49 -2.32 8.03
N GLU A 143 -4.82 -3.15 8.84
CA GLU A 143 -4.96 -4.62 8.77
C GLU A 143 -6.41 -5.07 9.03
N VAL A 144 -7.09 -4.47 10.02
CA VAL A 144 -8.51 -4.74 10.32
C VAL A 144 -9.43 -4.33 9.16
N LEU A 145 -9.20 -3.15 8.59
CA LEU A 145 -10.01 -2.62 7.49
C LEU A 145 -9.78 -3.41 6.19
N GLU A 146 -8.57 -3.91 5.96
CA GLU A 146 -8.25 -4.80 4.84
C GLU A 146 -8.91 -6.16 4.99
N ALA A 147 -8.96 -6.71 6.21
CA ALA A 147 -9.70 -7.94 6.49
C ALA A 147 -11.21 -7.78 6.17
N ALA A 148 -11.82 -6.68 6.61
CA ALA A 148 -13.21 -6.37 6.27
C ALA A 148 -13.42 -6.18 4.76
N TRP A 149 -12.46 -5.56 4.06
CA TRP A 149 -12.49 -5.41 2.60
C TRP A 149 -12.55 -6.75 1.85
N LYS A 150 -11.77 -7.75 2.29
CA LYS A 150 -11.72 -9.09 1.67
C LYS A 150 -13.09 -9.79 1.69
N SER A 151 -13.88 -9.53 2.74
CA SER A 151 -15.22 -10.09 2.92
C SER A 151 -16.36 -9.17 2.46
N ALA A 152 -16.05 -7.93 2.05
CA ALA A 152 -17.05 -6.93 1.73
C ALA A 152 -17.89 -7.29 0.49
N PRO A 153 -19.20 -6.97 0.48
CA PRO A 153 -20.02 -7.11 -0.72
C PRO A 153 -19.52 -6.18 -1.83
N PRO A 154 -19.76 -6.51 -3.13
CA PRO A 154 -19.23 -5.73 -4.24
C PRO A 154 -19.57 -4.24 -4.19
N ALA A 155 -20.78 -3.89 -3.73
CA ALA A 155 -21.24 -2.51 -3.63
C ALA A 155 -20.43 -1.66 -2.64
N GLU A 156 -19.81 -2.27 -1.63
CA GLU A 156 -19.09 -1.57 -0.56
C GLU A 156 -17.57 -1.75 -0.65
N ARG A 157 -17.10 -2.58 -1.58
CA ARG A 157 -15.68 -2.97 -1.65
C ARG A 157 -14.74 -1.77 -1.78
N GLU A 158 -15.12 -0.75 -2.55
CA GLU A 158 -14.30 0.46 -2.66
C GLU A 158 -14.37 1.36 -1.42
N LEU A 159 -15.47 1.36 -0.65
CA LEU A 159 -15.53 2.03 0.66
C LEU A 159 -14.48 1.43 1.60
N TRP A 160 -14.48 0.11 1.80
CA TRP A 160 -13.53 -0.57 2.68
C TRP A 160 -12.08 -0.40 2.24
N ARG A 161 -11.83 -0.48 0.93
CA ARG A 161 -10.50 -0.19 0.36
C ARG A 161 -10.06 1.25 0.62
N GLY A 162 -10.99 2.20 0.52
CA GLY A 162 -10.77 3.60 0.86
C GLY A 162 -10.39 3.80 2.32
N LEU A 163 -11.14 3.19 3.25
CA LEU A 163 -10.86 3.25 4.69
C LEU A 163 -9.49 2.65 5.03
N ALA A 164 -9.14 1.49 4.47
CA ALA A 164 -7.81 0.90 4.66
C ALA A 164 -6.69 1.83 4.15
N GLN A 165 -6.93 2.52 3.01
CA GLN A 165 -5.98 3.50 2.48
C GLN A 165 -5.86 4.77 3.32
N LEU A 166 -6.94 5.20 3.96
CA LEU A 166 -6.92 6.30 4.92
C LEU A 166 -5.93 5.97 6.07
N ALA A 167 -6.08 4.78 6.65
CA ALA A 167 -5.25 4.31 7.77
C ALA A 167 -3.76 4.16 7.37
N VAL A 168 -3.45 3.59 6.20
CA VAL A 168 -2.05 3.53 5.74
C VAL A 168 -1.50 4.92 5.35
N GLY A 169 -2.33 5.84 4.86
CA GLY A 169 -1.96 7.24 4.67
C GLY A 169 -1.50 7.90 5.96
N LEU A 170 -2.21 7.66 7.07
CA LEU A 170 -1.81 8.13 8.41
C LEU A 170 -0.54 7.46 8.91
N THR A 171 -0.35 6.17 8.60
CA THR A 171 0.89 5.47 8.91
C THR A 171 2.08 6.14 8.22
N HIS A 172 1.95 6.53 6.94
CA HIS A 172 2.99 7.26 6.21
C HIS A 172 3.27 8.64 6.82
N ALA A 173 2.22 9.38 7.20
CA ALA A 173 2.37 10.69 7.83
C ALA A 173 3.16 10.59 9.13
N ARG A 174 2.81 9.64 10.00
CA ARG A 174 3.52 9.39 11.27
C ARG A 174 4.96 8.90 11.09
N ARG A 175 5.26 8.28 9.95
CA ARG A 175 6.61 7.85 9.58
C ARG A 175 7.47 8.97 8.98
N GLY A 176 6.91 10.18 8.79
CA GLY A 176 7.58 11.31 8.15
C GLY A 176 7.56 11.27 6.61
N ASN A 177 6.85 10.31 6.00
CA ASN A 177 6.68 10.26 4.55
C ASN A 177 5.44 11.05 4.13
N THR A 178 5.56 12.38 4.16
CA THR A 178 4.48 13.33 3.90
C THR A 178 3.97 13.27 2.45
N THR A 179 4.87 13.14 1.47
CA THR A 179 4.51 12.97 0.05
C THR A 179 3.67 11.70 -0.18
N GLY A 180 4.12 10.57 0.38
CA GLY A 180 3.38 9.30 0.30
C GLY A 180 2.04 9.38 1.02
N ALA A 181 2.00 10.01 2.19
CA ALA A 181 0.78 10.22 2.96
C ALA A 181 -0.27 11.02 2.17
N ALA A 182 0.11 12.17 1.60
CA ALA A 182 -0.80 13.01 0.83
C ALA A 182 -1.42 12.26 -0.36
N ARG A 183 -0.61 11.49 -1.10
CA ARG A 183 -1.08 10.68 -2.24
C ARG A 183 -2.11 9.63 -1.80
N LEU A 184 -1.87 8.93 -0.69
CA LEU A 184 -2.77 7.91 -0.15
C LEU A 184 -4.07 8.53 0.38
N LEU A 185 -3.98 9.66 1.09
CA LEU A 185 -5.13 10.36 1.65
C LEU A 185 -6.06 10.89 0.53
N LEU A 186 -5.52 11.50 -0.53
CA LEU A 186 -6.32 11.94 -1.67
C LEU A 186 -7.04 10.76 -2.34
N ARG A 187 -6.32 9.66 -2.56
CA ARG A 187 -6.88 8.45 -3.17
C ARG A 187 -7.94 7.79 -2.28
N SER A 188 -7.76 7.82 -0.96
CA SER A 188 -8.79 7.36 -0.01
C SER A 188 -10.05 8.22 -0.10
N ALA A 189 -9.91 9.54 -0.22
CA ALA A 189 -11.02 10.47 -0.37
C ALA A 189 -11.82 10.22 -1.66
N ASP A 190 -11.14 9.93 -2.77
CA ASP A 190 -11.80 9.61 -4.05
C ASP A 190 -12.60 8.29 -3.99
N ARG A 191 -12.16 7.33 -3.15
CA ARG A 191 -12.86 6.06 -2.92
C ARG A 191 -14.03 6.16 -1.95
N ILE A 192 -13.88 6.95 -0.89
CA ILE A 192 -14.89 7.10 0.17
C ILE A 192 -16.00 8.07 -0.28
N GLY A 193 -15.65 9.14 -1.00
CA GLY A 193 -16.56 10.21 -1.39
C GLY A 193 -17.88 9.77 -2.05
N PRO A 194 -17.88 8.79 -2.98
CA PRO A 194 -19.11 8.28 -3.59
C PRO A 194 -20.16 7.75 -2.60
N TYR A 195 -19.76 7.40 -1.38
CA TYR A 195 -20.65 6.85 -0.33
C TYR A 195 -21.25 7.92 0.60
N ALA A 196 -21.01 9.20 0.35
CA ALA A 196 -21.45 10.32 1.20
C ALA A 196 -22.96 10.31 1.51
N HIS A 197 -23.79 9.87 0.57
CA HIS A 197 -25.26 9.87 0.72
C HIS A 197 -25.83 8.54 1.20
N SER A 198 -25.18 7.42 0.86
CA SER A 198 -25.65 6.08 1.24
C SER A 198 -25.24 5.69 2.65
N ALA A 199 -24.16 6.27 3.18
CA ALA A 199 -23.61 6.04 4.52
C ALA A 199 -23.65 4.56 4.99
N PRO A 200 -23.07 3.61 4.22
CA PRO A 200 -23.04 2.21 4.64
C PRO A 200 -22.40 2.07 6.01
N HIS A 201 -22.97 1.23 6.88
CA HIS A 201 -22.51 1.02 8.26
C HIS A 201 -22.42 2.29 9.09
N SER A 202 -23.18 3.34 8.73
CA SER A 202 -23.12 4.67 9.36
C SER A 202 -21.74 5.34 9.28
N VAL A 203 -20.93 4.97 8.28
CA VAL A 203 -19.66 5.65 8.03
C VAL A 203 -19.93 7.08 7.57
N ALA A 204 -19.29 8.02 8.26
CA ALA A 204 -19.27 9.46 7.99
C ALA A 204 -18.48 9.81 6.70
N ALA A 205 -18.89 9.25 5.56
CA ALA A 205 -18.10 9.28 4.33
C ALA A 205 -17.83 10.71 3.81
N ALA A 206 -18.79 11.62 3.94
CA ALA A 206 -18.61 13.02 3.57
C ALA A 206 -17.53 13.71 4.42
N GLU A 207 -17.60 13.55 5.74
CA GLU A 207 -16.67 14.16 6.69
C GLU A 207 -15.27 13.56 6.55
N LEU A 208 -15.16 12.23 6.42
CA LEU A 208 -13.88 11.56 6.18
C LEU A 208 -13.22 12.00 4.87
N THR A 209 -14.02 12.18 3.81
CA THR A 209 -13.51 12.67 2.52
C THR A 209 -12.96 14.08 2.64
N ALA A 210 -13.70 14.99 3.30
CA ALA A 210 -13.25 16.35 3.53
C ALA A 210 -11.97 16.38 4.38
N TRP A 211 -11.96 15.62 5.48
CA TRP A 211 -10.83 15.51 6.38
C TRP A 211 -9.57 14.96 5.71
N ALA A 212 -9.71 13.91 4.90
CA ALA A 212 -8.59 13.32 4.16
C ALA A 212 -7.97 14.32 3.18
N ARG A 213 -8.80 15.11 2.47
CA ARG A 213 -8.32 16.16 1.57
C ARG A 213 -7.62 17.30 2.30
N THR A 214 -8.11 17.71 3.47
CA THR A 214 -7.45 18.73 4.31
C THR A 214 -6.10 18.22 4.80
N THR A 215 -6.08 17.03 5.40
CA THR A 215 -4.84 16.40 5.94
C THR A 215 -3.79 16.18 4.84
N ALA A 216 -4.21 15.82 3.62
CA ALA A 216 -3.30 15.71 2.49
C ALA A 216 -2.61 17.02 2.13
N ARG A 217 -3.34 18.15 2.18
CA ARG A 217 -2.77 19.48 1.94
C ARG A 217 -1.78 19.87 3.03
N GLU A 218 -2.09 19.58 4.30
CA GLU A 218 -1.17 19.82 5.41
C GLU A 218 0.13 19.03 5.27
N CYS A 219 0.05 17.77 4.83
CA CYS A 219 1.24 16.96 4.51
C CYS A 219 2.08 17.60 3.40
N GLN A 220 1.46 18.19 2.39
CA GLN A 220 2.16 18.85 1.27
C GLN A 220 2.81 20.18 1.66
N VAL A 221 2.26 20.90 2.64
CA VAL A 221 2.83 22.17 3.13
C VAL A 221 4.00 21.94 4.08
N ASN A 222 3.98 20.84 4.84
CA ASN A 222 4.96 20.53 5.87
C ASN A 222 6.07 19.55 5.41
N GLY A 223 6.08 19.13 4.14
CA GLY A 223 7.04 18.19 3.55
C GLY A 223 8.06 18.88 2.67
#